data_AF-A0A8T6UQN7-F1
#
_entry.id   AF-A0A8T6UQN7-F1
#
_cell.length_a   1.000
_cell.length_b   1.000
_cell.length_c   1.000
_cell.angle_alpha   90.00
_cell.angle_beta   90.00
_cell.angle_gamma   90.00
#
_symmetry.space_group_name_H-M   'P 1'
#
loop_
_entity.id
_entity.type
_entity.pdbx_description
1 polymer ?
#
loop_
_entity_poly.entity_id
_entity_poly.type
_entity_poly.pdbx_seq_one_letter_code
_entity_poly.pdbx_strand_id
1 'polypeptide(L)'
;TTKRLEMTDHLVELLKQTPKDLIDKVVYLTQGKLHPDFVGIEIGIAEKLAVRAVAKATGNSEREINEDLKKTGDLGKTAQKFLEEKAQVQLFREPLTVENVYGTL
;
A
#
# COMPACT_ATOMS: atom_id res chain seq x y z
N THR A 1 -4.45 -9.00 14.40
CA THR A 1 -4.97 -9.44 15.71
C THR A 1 -6.09 -8.51 16.15
N THR A 2 -7.04 -8.97 16.98
CA THR A 2 -8.03 -8.12 17.64
C THR A 2 -7.63 -7.75 19.07
N LYS A 3 -6.53 -8.32 19.59
CA LYS A 3 -6.07 -8.06 20.96
C LYS A 3 -5.25 -6.78 21.00
N ARG A 4 -5.69 -5.84 21.84
CA ARG A 4 -5.03 -4.53 21.98
C ARG A 4 -3.57 -4.64 22.41
N LEU A 5 -3.24 -5.51 23.36
CA LEU A 5 -1.87 -5.68 23.85
C LEU A 5 -0.94 -6.21 22.74
N GLU A 6 -1.37 -7.24 22.01
CA GLU A 6 -0.58 -7.77 20.89
C GLU A 6 -0.38 -6.72 19.79
N MET A 7 -1.39 -5.89 19.50
CA MET A 7 -1.25 -4.78 18.56
C MET A 7 -0.21 -3.75 19.03
N THR A 8 -0.21 -3.42 20.33
CA THR A 8 0.81 -2.55 20.92
C THR A 8 2.20 -3.16 20.79
N ASP A 9 2.34 -4.46 21.07
CA ASP A 9 3.62 -5.17 20.99
C ASP A 9 4.19 -5.13 19.56
N HIS A 10 3.35 -5.39 18.55
CA HIS A 10 3.75 -5.27 17.14
C HIS A 10 4.21 -3.86 16.77
N LEU A 11 3.49 -2.82 17.22
CA LEU A 11 3.87 -1.43 16.96
C LEU A 11 5.18 -1.06 17.65
N VAL A 12 5.38 -1.48 18.91
CA VAL A 12 6.62 -1.23 19.64
C VAL A 12 7.82 -1.89 18.94
N GLU A 13 7.66 -3.12 18.46
CA GLU A 13 8.71 -3.82 17.72
C GLU A 13 9.05 -3.09 16.41
N LEU A 14 8.04 -2.72 15.62
CA LEU A 14 8.22 -1.96 14.39
C LEU A 14 8.97 -0.65 14.62
N LEU A 15 8.54 0.14 15.61
CA LEU A 15 9.13 1.45 15.90
C LEU A 15 10.57 1.33 16.41
N LYS A 16 10.92 0.25 17.13
CA LYS A 16 12.31 0.00 17.57
C LYS A 16 13.24 -0.37 16.42
N GLN A 17 12.73 -1.07 15.40
CA GLN A 17 13.49 -1.47 14.23
C GLN A 17 13.57 -0.37 13.16
N THR A 18 12.75 0.67 13.26
CA THR A 18 12.68 1.77 12.30
C THR A 18 13.86 2.74 12.48
N PRO A 19 14.61 3.07 11.42
CA PRO A 19 15.63 4.12 11.45
C PRO A 19 15.07 5.48 11.90
N LYS A 20 15.86 6.25 12.64
CA LYS A 20 15.41 7.51 13.26
C LYS A 20 14.95 8.56 12.24
N ASP A 21 15.52 8.54 11.04
CA ASP A 21 15.25 9.42 9.90
C ASP A 21 13.99 9.03 9.11
N LEU A 22 13.42 7.86 9.38
CA LEU A 22 12.19 7.35 8.77
C LEU A 22 11.00 7.32 9.73
N ILE A 23 11.24 7.54 11.03
CA ILE A 23 10.22 7.38 12.06
C ILE A 23 9.04 8.33 11.85
N ASP A 24 9.30 9.54 11.36
CA ASP A 24 8.30 10.56 11.03
C ASP A 24 7.33 10.09 9.95
N LYS A 25 7.80 9.30 8.97
CA LYS A 25 7.00 8.75 7.87
C LYS A 25 6.23 7.51 8.33
N VAL A 26 6.94 6.59 9.00
CA VAL A 26 6.36 5.30 9.42
C VAL A 26 5.17 5.48 10.36
N VAL A 27 5.24 6.42 11.31
CA VAL A 27 4.13 6.65 12.26
C VAL A 27 2.82 7.03 11.57
N TYR A 28 2.87 7.85 10.51
CA TYR A 28 1.65 8.21 9.77
C TYR A 28 1.21 7.10 8.82
N LEU A 29 2.16 6.40 8.18
CA LEU A 29 1.83 5.29 7.28
C LEU A 29 1.08 4.16 7.99
N THR A 30 1.44 3.85 9.25
CA THR A 30 0.69 2.87 10.06
C THR A 30 -0.76 3.26 10.34
N GLN A 31 -1.09 4.55 10.21
CA GLN A 31 -2.44 5.09 10.35
C GLN A 31 -3.16 5.26 9.01
N GLY A 32 -2.51 4.91 7.89
CA GLY A 32 -3.01 5.15 6.53
C GLY A 32 -2.93 6.63 6.10
N LYS A 33 -2.02 7.40 6.69
CA LYS A 33 -1.82 8.83 6.40
C LYS A 33 -0.38 9.10 5.92
N LEU A 34 -0.18 10.18 5.17
CA LEU A 34 1.17 10.66 4.82
C LEU A 34 1.68 11.76 5.76
N HIS A 35 0.76 12.59 6.25
CA HIS A 35 1.05 13.79 7.01
C HIS A 35 0.05 13.95 8.15
N PRO A 36 0.36 14.75 9.18
CA PRO A 36 -0.63 15.15 10.16
C PRO A 36 -1.78 15.95 9.54
N ASP A 37 -2.98 15.81 10.11
CA ASP A 37 -4.22 16.38 9.56
C ASP A 37 -4.19 17.91 9.38
N PHE A 38 -3.42 18.63 10.21
CA PHE A 38 -3.28 20.09 10.12
C PHE A 38 -2.50 20.55 8.88
N VAL A 39 -1.81 19.65 8.17
CA VAL A 39 -1.09 19.96 6.93
C VAL A 39 -2.07 20.05 5.75
N GLY A 40 -3.23 19.40 5.84
CA GLY A 40 -4.28 19.48 4.82
C GLY A 40 -3.94 18.83 3.47
N ILE A 41 -2.94 17.94 3.42
CA ILE A 41 -2.57 17.21 2.20
C ILE A 41 -3.27 15.85 2.19
N GLU A 42 -4.12 15.62 1.19
CA GLU A 42 -4.73 14.32 0.89
C GLU A 42 -4.13 13.74 -0.40
N ILE A 43 -3.89 12.43 -0.43
CA ILE A 43 -3.34 11.73 -1.61
C ILE A 43 -4.31 11.83 -2.82
N GLY A 44 -5.62 11.95 -2.55
CA GLY A 44 -6.62 12.24 -3.59
C GLY A 44 -6.77 11.17 -4.68
N ILE A 45 -6.42 9.91 -4.41
CA ILE A 45 -6.53 8.83 -5.41
C ILE A 45 -7.97 8.34 -5.51
N ALA A 46 -8.61 8.60 -6.65
CA ALA A 46 -9.89 7.99 -6.99
C ALA A 46 -9.74 6.48 -7.26
N GLU A 47 -10.73 5.67 -6.87
CA GLU A 47 -10.73 4.21 -7.07
C GLU A 47 -10.44 3.80 -8.52
N LYS A 48 -11.01 4.54 -9.49
CA LYS A 48 -10.76 4.31 -10.93
C LYS A 48 -9.29 4.51 -11.33
N LEU A 49 -8.58 5.45 -10.70
CA LEU A 49 -7.14 5.65 -10.94
C LEU A 49 -6.34 4.51 -10.32
N ALA A 50 -6.73 4.02 -9.14
CA ALA A 50 -6.10 2.88 -8.50
C ALA A 50 -6.28 1.59 -9.32
N VAL A 51 -7.49 1.32 -9.85
CA VAL A 51 -7.74 0.19 -10.78
C VAL A 51 -6.85 0.26 -12.01
N ARG A 52 -6.70 1.46 -12.61
CA ARG A 52 -5.79 1.69 -13.74
C ARG A 52 -4.33 1.40 -13.39
N ALA A 53 -3.89 1.84 -12.21
CA ALA A 53 -2.53 1.60 -11.74
C ALA A 53 -2.27 0.10 -11.55
N VAL A 54 -3.21 -0.64 -10.95
CA VAL A 54 -3.11 -2.10 -10.78
C VAL A 54 -3.10 -2.82 -12.13
N ALA A 55 -3.98 -2.45 -13.07
CA ALA A 55 -3.99 -3.00 -14.42
C ALA A 55 -2.61 -2.82 -15.09
N LYS A 56 -2.07 -1.60 -15.06
CA LYS A 56 -0.73 -1.30 -15.59
C LYS A 56 0.39 -2.08 -14.88
N ALA A 57 0.32 -2.22 -13.56
CA ALA A 57 1.36 -2.88 -12.78
C ALA A 57 1.38 -4.41 -12.95
N THR A 58 0.23 -5.01 -13.26
CA THR A 58 0.05 -6.46 -13.35
C THR A 58 0.01 -6.98 -14.79
N GLY A 59 -0.23 -6.10 -15.76
CA GLY A 59 -0.37 -6.44 -17.19
C GLY A 59 -1.78 -6.92 -17.57
N ASN A 60 -2.72 -6.93 -16.63
CA ASN A 60 -4.11 -7.34 -16.87
C ASN A 60 -4.96 -6.15 -17.34
N SER A 61 -6.10 -6.44 -17.96
CA SER A 61 -7.04 -5.41 -18.38
C SER A 61 -7.81 -4.81 -17.20
N GLU A 62 -8.21 -3.53 -17.30
CA GLU A 62 -9.10 -2.92 -16.30
C GLU A 62 -10.40 -3.72 -16.10
N ARG A 63 -10.89 -4.42 -17.14
CA ARG A 63 -12.10 -5.24 -17.05
C ARG A 63 -11.93 -6.41 -16.09
N GLU A 64 -10.82 -7.13 -16.20
CA GLU A 64 -10.51 -8.27 -15.32
C GLU A 64 -10.36 -7.83 -13.86
N ILE A 65 -9.64 -6.72 -13.63
CA ILE A 65 -9.50 -6.13 -12.29
C ILE A 65 -10.87 -5.76 -11.71
N ASN A 66 -11.73 -5.10 -12.49
CA ASN A 66 -13.08 -4.71 -12.03
C ASN A 66 -14.00 -5.91 -11.77
N GLU A 67 -13.89 -6.98 -12.56
CA GLU A 67 -14.67 -8.19 -12.36
C GLU A 67 -14.28 -8.92 -11.08
N ASP A 68 -13.00 -8.95 -10.74
CA ASP A 68 -12.52 -9.50 -9.49
C ASP A 68 -12.83 -8.58 -8.30
N LEU A 69 -12.69 -7.26 -8.47
CA LEU A 69 -13.06 -6.26 -7.46
C LEU A 69 -14.52 -6.40 -7.02
N LYS A 70 -15.44 -6.66 -7.96
CA LYS A 70 -16.84 -6.94 -7.65
C LYS A 70 -17.05 -8.21 -6.81
N LYS A 71 -16.15 -9.18 -6.92
CA LYS A 71 -16.21 -10.46 -6.17
C LYS A 71 -15.56 -10.32 -4.80
N THR A 72 -14.42 -9.64 -4.71
CA THR A 72 -13.65 -9.46 -3.47
C THR A 72 -14.23 -8.36 -2.59
N GLY A 73 -14.84 -7.33 -3.19
CA GLY A 73 -15.32 -6.13 -2.53
C GLY A 73 -14.21 -5.23 -1.97
N ASP A 74 -12.94 -5.53 -2.28
CA ASP A 74 -11.77 -4.85 -1.72
C ASP A 74 -10.66 -4.74 -2.77
N LEU A 75 -10.25 -3.50 -3.07
CA LEU A 75 -9.23 -3.23 -4.08
C LEU A 75 -7.83 -3.68 -3.64
N GLY A 76 -7.53 -3.66 -2.35
CA GLY A 76 -6.25 -4.14 -1.81
C GLY A 76 -6.06 -5.64 -2.02
N LYS A 77 -7.08 -6.45 -1.69
CA LYS A 77 -7.10 -7.89 -1.92
C LYS A 77 -7.04 -8.22 -3.41
N THR A 78 -7.79 -7.48 -4.22
CA THR A 78 -7.77 -7.62 -5.68
C THR A 78 -6.35 -7.35 -6.21
N ALA A 79 -5.74 -6.24 -5.82
CA ALA A 79 -4.38 -5.88 -6.22
C ALA A 79 -3.38 -6.95 -5.78
N GLN A 80 -3.45 -7.43 -4.53
CA GLN A 80 -2.57 -8.48 -4.02
C GLN A 80 -2.64 -9.73 -4.90
N LYS A 81 -3.85 -10.23 -5.17
CA LYS A 81 -4.08 -11.41 -6.01
C LYS A 81 -3.43 -11.26 -7.39
N PHE A 82 -3.72 -10.17 -8.11
CA PHE A 82 -3.15 -9.97 -9.44
C PHE A 82 -1.64 -9.67 -9.44
N LEU A 83 -1.10 -9.13 -8.34
CA LEU A 83 0.34 -8.93 -8.16
C LEU A 83 1.07 -10.27 -7.93
N GLU A 84 0.45 -11.22 -7.23
CA GLU A 84 0.96 -12.58 -7.02
C GLU A 84 0.86 -13.42 -8.31
N GLU A 85 -0.24 -13.29 -9.05
CA GLU A 85 -0.51 -13.99 -10.31
C GLU A 85 0.21 -13.38 -11.53
N LYS A 86 1.06 -12.37 -11.34
CA LYS A 86 1.67 -11.57 -12.43
C LYS A 86 2.16 -12.44 -13.59
N ALA A 87 1.50 -12.27 -14.75
CA ALA A 87 1.83 -12.97 -15.99
C ALA A 87 3.21 -12.56 -16.55
N GLN A 88 3.70 -11.36 -16.21
CA GLN A 88 4.95 -10.81 -16.73
C GLN A 88 5.98 -10.61 -15.62
N VAL A 89 7.07 -11.37 -15.67
CA VAL A 89 8.23 -11.21 -14.78
C VAL A 89 8.96 -9.92 -15.19
N GLN A 90 9.05 -8.95 -14.29
CA GLN A 90 9.94 -7.80 -14.48
C GLN A 90 11.38 -8.28 -14.40
N LEU A 91 12.19 -7.92 -15.40
CA LEU A 91 13.59 -8.32 -15.54
C LEU A 91 14.45 -7.87 -14.33
N PHE A 92 14.01 -6.81 -13.64
CA PHE A 92 14.61 -6.31 -12.40
C PHE A 92 13.50 -6.05 -11.38
N ARG A 93 13.70 -6.49 -10.14
CA ARG A 93 12.86 -6.16 -8.99
C ARG A 93 13.75 -5.49 -7.95
N GLU A 94 13.55 -4.20 -7.73
CA GLU A 94 14.12 -3.51 -6.58
C GLU A 94 13.14 -3.62 -5.41
N PRO A 95 13.61 -3.87 -4.18
CA PRO A 95 12.76 -3.83 -3.00
C PRO A 95 12.16 -2.42 -2.84
N LEU A 96 10.87 -2.36 -2.53
CA LEU A 96 10.24 -1.10 -2.13
C LEU A 96 10.81 -0.65 -0.78
N THR A 97 11.22 0.62 -0.70
CA THR A 97 11.66 1.27 0.54
C THR A 97 10.60 2.26 1.02
N VAL A 98 10.63 2.59 2.31
CA VAL A 98 9.69 3.56 2.90
C VAL A 98 9.86 4.92 2.22
N GLU A 99 11.09 5.30 1.94
CA GLU A 99 11.49 6.53 1.26
C GLU A 99 10.92 6.61 -0.14
N ASN A 100 11.03 5.53 -0.92
CA ASN A 100 10.52 5.50 -2.29
C ASN A 100 8.99 5.57 -2.31
N VAL A 101 8.32 4.86 -1.40
CA VAL A 101 6.86 4.91 -1.28
C VAL A 101 6.42 6.31 -0.87
N TYR A 102 7.04 6.90 0.15
CA TYR A 102 6.69 8.22 0.65
C TYR A 102 6.97 9.33 -0.37
N GLY A 103 8.10 9.26 -1.10
CA GLY A 103 8.44 10.27 -2.11
C GLY A 103 7.62 10.20 -3.40
N THR A 104 6.89 9.10 -3.62
CA THR A 104 6.03 8.93 -4.80
C THR A 104 4.58 9.37 -4.55
N LEU A 105 4.16 9.41 -3.28
CA LEU A 105 2.80 9.74 -2.87
C LEU A 105 2.68 11.23 -2.48
#